data_AF-A0A110B2C8-F1
#
_entry.id   AF-A0A110B2C8-F1
#
_cell.length_a   1.000
_cell.length_b   1.000
_cell.length_c   1.000
_cell.angle_alpha   90.00
_cell.angle_beta   90.00
_cell.angle_gamma   90.00
#
_symmetry.space_group_name_H-M   'P 1'
#
loop_
_entity.id
_entity.type
_entity.pdbx_description
1 polymer ?
#
loop_
_entity_poly.entity_id
_entity_poly.type
_entity_poly.pdbx_seq_one_letter_code
_entity_poly.pdbx_strand_id
1 'polypeptide(L)'
;MKILRLIFSTILFLTLVTGIYATVLYFKGNMEKKELTDNDRKGTPGQYIKLSRGITHYELGGPDTGNVVILVHGFSVPYYIWDGTYQYLVKQGFRVLRYDMYGRGYSDRPDVIYNQELYQTQLLDLIKQLHLKTPVSLAGVSFGGAIVTNFTCKYPNLVNKVILVDPVYHFGPSSAPEFYTLFDEATHGDDRANGQLTDFKHPEKHTDWVQKYRFQMQYKGFRNAIVSTRYDYKYNGRQSYTSLNNTHKHVLLIWGKDDHTVPFQFSDSVRSVLKVDFFPVDDAAHLPHIEQADKVNAKILEFLRNVDFVKSDSLKPKISIQKRTISADFKIGIRNPHPTDDDCVFTNHYSVAERLKKYPFSKALKIVAVSFRYMDRRREYLTNDSVKIYDDGIHAKVPDSLLHKNPFDIQYESGLHVKNQKLNYSSLIEIQNLSGKQIEKFTNLIYNTTVRKQTDYADPGYTCYSPRNAIVFFDKNGKVYDYLEVCFECMHYRTLSDKFSIGTYCNQKYDLLRQFFIDTGIDYGTIKK
;
A
#
# COMPACT_ATOMS: atom_id res chain seq x y z
N MET A 1 41.56 -48.73 -5.32
CA MET A 1 40.15 -49.11 -5.03
C MET A 1 39.82 -49.27 -3.54
N LYS A 2 40.60 -50.01 -2.73
CA LYS A 2 40.30 -50.20 -1.28
C LYS A 2 40.30 -48.89 -0.46
N ILE A 3 41.29 -48.01 -0.68
CA ILE A 3 41.39 -46.71 0.00
C ILE A 3 40.19 -45.81 -0.33
N LEU A 4 39.78 -45.77 -1.60
CA LEU A 4 38.63 -44.97 -2.04
C LEU A 4 37.31 -45.46 -1.40
N ARG A 5 37.13 -46.78 -1.25
CA ARG A 5 35.99 -47.37 -0.53
C ARG A 5 36.01 -47.02 0.96
N LEU A 6 37.19 -47.07 1.59
CA LEU A 6 37.33 -46.69 3.00
C LEU A 6 36.99 -45.21 3.22
N ILE A 7 37.53 -44.31 2.38
CA ILE A 7 37.22 -42.88 2.43
C ILE A 7 35.71 -42.65 2.26
N PHE A 8 35.11 -43.30 1.26
CA PHE A 8 33.66 -43.18 1.01
C PHE A 8 32.83 -43.69 2.20
N SER A 9 33.17 -44.85 2.76
CA SER A 9 32.49 -45.40 3.94
C SER A 9 32.65 -44.50 5.17
N THR A 10 33.82 -43.91 5.38
CA THR A 10 34.05 -42.96 6.49
C THR A 10 33.23 -41.69 6.30
N ILE A 11 33.20 -41.11 5.10
CA ILE A 11 32.39 -39.92 4.79
C ILE A 11 30.90 -40.23 5.00
N LEU A 12 30.42 -41.37 4.52
CA LEU A 12 29.04 -41.78 4.71
C LEU A 12 28.70 -41.96 6.19
N PHE A 13 29.58 -42.61 6.96
CA PHE A 13 29.41 -42.80 8.40
C PHE A 13 29.36 -41.46 9.15
N LEU A 14 30.32 -40.56 8.89
CA LEU A 14 30.35 -39.23 9.51
C LEU A 14 29.11 -38.41 9.14
N THR A 15 28.65 -38.50 7.90
CA THR A 15 27.43 -37.82 7.44
C THR A 15 26.20 -38.35 8.17
N LEU A 16 26.09 -39.67 8.35
CA LEU A 16 25.00 -40.30 9.07
C LEU A 16 25.01 -39.93 10.56
N VAL A 17 26.17 -39.98 11.21
CA VAL A 17 26.33 -39.56 12.61
C VAL A 17 25.96 -38.09 12.79
N THR A 18 26.42 -37.21 11.89
CA THR A 18 26.08 -35.77 11.91
C THR A 18 24.58 -35.56 11.70
N GLY A 19 23.96 -36.30 10.77
CA GLY A 19 22.52 -36.24 10.51
C GLY A 19 21.67 -36.69 11.72
N ILE A 20 22.08 -37.77 12.39
CA ILE A 20 21.44 -38.24 13.63
C ILE A 20 21.59 -37.20 14.73
N TYR A 21 22.79 -36.65 14.92
CA TYR A 21 23.05 -35.62 15.93
C TYR A 21 22.20 -34.36 15.69
N ALA A 22 22.14 -33.88 14.44
CA ALA A 22 21.30 -32.74 14.06
C ALA A 22 19.81 -33.01 14.32
N THR A 23 19.35 -34.24 14.03
CA THR A 23 17.96 -34.66 14.27
C THR A 23 17.63 -34.69 15.77
N VAL A 24 18.54 -35.18 16.61
CA VAL A 24 18.38 -35.17 18.07
C VAL A 24 18.31 -33.73 18.60
N LEU A 25 19.20 -32.84 18.12
CA LEU A 25 19.15 -31.42 18.49
C LEU A 25 17.82 -30.78 18.10
N TYR A 26 17.35 -31.03 16.87
CA TYR A 26 16.09 -30.52 16.37
C TYR A 26 14.92 -30.92 17.26
N PHE A 27 14.74 -32.22 17.54
CA PHE A 27 13.60 -32.68 18.35
C PHE A 27 13.70 -32.26 19.82
N LYS A 28 14.93 -32.11 20.36
CA LYS A 28 15.13 -31.65 21.74
C LYS A 28 14.82 -30.17 21.90
N GLY A 29 15.26 -29.33 20.96
CA GLY A 29 15.05 -27.88 20.99
C GLY A 29 13.64 -27.47 20.57
N ASN A 30 13.00 -28.24 19.69
CA ASN A 30 11.71 -27.86 19.11
C ASN A 30 10.61 -27.74 20.18
N MET A 31 10.13 -26.52 20.39
CA MET A 31 9.08 -26.22 21.36
C MET A 31 7.68 -26.58 20.83
N GLU A 32 7.49 -26.72 19.53
CA GLU A 32 6.20 -26.94 18.87
C GLU A 32 5.65 -28.36 19.09
N LYS A 33 5.07 -28.59 20.26
CA LYS A 33 4.56 -29.90 20.71
C LYS A 33 3.04 -29.99 20.71
N LYS A 34 2.35 -28.87 20.53
CA LYS A 34 0.88 -28.76 20.61
C LYS A 34 0.29 -28.36 19.26
N GLU A 35 -0.93 -28.83 18.98
CA GLU A 35 -1.79 -28.23 17.96
C GLU A 35 -2.62 -27.14 18.62
N LEU A 36 -2.85 -26.00 17.95
CA LEU A 36 -3.74 -24.98 18.51
C LEU A 36 -5.19 -25.38 18.24
N THR A 37 -5.92 -25.77 19.29
CA THR A 37 -7.30 -26.24 19.17
C THR A 37 -8.30 -25.22 19.70
N ASP A 38 -9.58 -25.43 19.41
CA ASP A 38 -10.65 -24.61 19.99
C ASP A 38 -10.74 -24.76 21.52
N ASN A 39 -10.22 -25.84 22.11
CA ASN A 39 -10.13 -25.96 23.57
C ASN A 39 -9.02 -25.09 24.16
N ASP A 40 -7.89 -24.92 23.47
CA ASP A 40 -6.83 -23.98 23.89
C ASP A 40 -7.32 -22.53 23.84
N ARG A 41 -8.25 -22.24 22.93
CA ARG A 41 -8.91 -20.94 22.79
C ARG A 41 -9.96 -20.68 23.87
N LYS A 42 -10.56 -21.73 24.42
CA LYS A 42 -11.52 -21.61 25.52
C LYS A 42 -10.78 -21.13 26.77
N GLY A 43 -11.19 -19.98 27.30
CA GLY A 43 -10.64 -19.43 28.54
C GLY A 43 -9.49 -18.45 28.36
N THR A 44 -9.11 -18.11 27.12
CA THR A 44 -8.20 -16.99 26.88
C THR A 44 -8.99 -15.69 26.79
N PRO A 45 -8.41 -14.54 27.22
CA PRO A 45 -9.04 -13.24 27.00
C PRO A 45 -9.18 -12.94 25.50
N GLY A 46 -10.24 -12.26 25.10
CA GLY A 46 -10.48 -11.87 23.70
C GLY A 46 -11.64 -12.61 23.04
N GLN A 47 -11.71 -12.48 21.72
CA GLN A 47 -12.77 -12.97 20.85
C GLN A 47 -12.16 -13.66 19.63
N TYR A 48 -12.96 -14.50 18.98
CA TYR A 48 -12.53 -15.26 17.80
C TYR A 48 -13.49 -15.02 16.64
N ILE A 49 -12.94 -14.90 15.44
CA ILE A 49 -13.74 -14.77 14.23
C ILE A 49 -13.11 -15.60 13.10
N LYS A 50 -13.96 -16.33 12.36
CA LYS A 50 -13.53 -17.03 11.16
C LYS A 50 -13.46 -16.05 9.99
N LEU A 51 -12.26 -15.86 9.43
CA LEU A 51 -12.01 -15.07 8.23
C LEU A 51 -11.61 -15.99 7.07
N SER A 52 -11.28 -15.42 5.91
CA SER A 52 -11.05 -16.18 4.67
C SER A 52 -9.89 -17.20 4.75
N ARG A 53 -8.90 -16.97 5.62
CA ARG A 53 -7.68 -17.80 5.73
C ARG A 53 -7.55 -18.54 7.06
N GLY A 54 -8.52 -18.41 7.96
CA GLY A 54 -8.44 -19.02 9.29
C GLY A 54 -9.24 -18.27 10.36
N ILE A 55 -9.19 -18.81 11.57
CA ILE A 55 -9.68 -18.17 12.78
C ILE A 55 -8.66 -17.11 13.20
N THR A 56 -9.14 -15.89 13.41
CA THR A 56 -8.37 -14.78 13.97
C THR A 56 -8.82 -14.54 15.41
N HIS A 57 -7.84 -14.45 16.30
CA HIS A 57 -8.03 -13.97 17.65
C HIS A 57 -7.90 -12.45 17.70
N TYR A 58 -8.85 -11.78 18.34
CA TYR A 58 -8.91 -10.32 18.42
C TYR A 58 -9.60 -9.84 19.69
N GLU A 59 -9.48 -8.55 19.98
CA GLU A 59 -10.30 -7.89 20.98
C GLU A 59 -10.77 -6.55 20.43
N LEU A 60 -12.09 -6.31 20.54
CA LEU A 60 -12.75 -5.11 20.09
C LEU A 60 -13.48 -4.47 21.27
N GLY A 61 -13.03 -3.28 21.68
CA GLY A 61 -13.57 -2.59 22.86
C GLY A 61 -13.92 -1.14 22.59
N GLY A 62 -14.62 -0.52 23.55
CA GLY A 62 -15.11 0.85 23.46
C GLY A 62 -16.47 0.97 22.76
N PRO A 63 -17.07 2.17 22.73
CA PRO A 63 -18.43 2.36 22.22
C PRO A 63 -18.51 2.16 20.70
N ASP A 64 -19.61 1.60 20.21
CA ASP A 64 -19.84 1.40 18.76
C ASP A 64 -19.87 2.73 17.97
N THR A 65 -20.14 3.85 18.65
CA THR A 65 -20.09 5.20 18.08
C THR A 65 -18.69 5.81 18.04
N GLY A 66 -17.71 5.18 18.69
CA GLY A 66 -16.33 5.65 18.78
C GLY A 66 -15.61 5.61 17.44
N ASN A 67 -14.68 6.55 17.22
CA ASN A 67 -13.78 6.49 16.07
C ASN A 67 -12.93 5.22 16.15
N VAL A 68 -12.81 4.51 15.03
CA VAL A 68 -12.15 3.20 15.00
C VAL A 68 -10.63 3.36 14.95
N VAL A 69 -9.92 2.69 15.85
CA VAL A 69 -8.46 2.57 15.85
C VAL A 69 -8.08 1.09 15.81
N ILE A 70 -7.26 0.67 14.86
CA ILE A 70 -6.77 -0.72 14.76
C ILE A 70 -5.28 -0.76 15.09
N LEU A 71 -4.92 -1.60 16.06
CA LEU A 71 -3.55 -1.78 16.55
C LEU A 71 -2.96 -3.08 15.96
N VAL A 72 -1.88 -2.94 15.20
CA VAL A 72 -1.19 -4.03 14.48
C VAL A 72 0.16 -4.28 15.14
N HIS A 73 0.38 -5.49 15.64
CA HIS A 73 1.59 -5.85 16.38
C HIS A 73 2.81 -6.06 15.48
N GLY A 74 3.98 -6.22 16.11
CA GLY A 74 5.26 -6.42 15.44
C GLY A 74 5.47 -7.84 14.89
N PHE A 75 6.73 -8.16 14.58
CA PHE A 75 7.09 -9.36 13.83
C PHE A 75 6.66 -10.66 14.51
N SER A 76 6.80 -10.72 15.83
CA SER A 76 6.66 -11.99 16.56
C SER A 76 5.90 -11.93 17.89
N VAL A 77 5.82 -10.78 18.54
CA VAL A 77 5.00 -10.59 19.73
C VAL A 77 3.54 -10.38 19.30
N PRO A 78 2.57 -11.16 19.81
CA PRO A 78 1.16 -11.02 19.47
C PRO A 78 0.53 -9.76 20.08
N TYR A 79 -0.78 -9.59 19.91
CA TYR A 79 -1.51 -8.37 20.20
C TYR A 79 -1.42 -7.81 21.65
N TYR A 80 -0.91 -8.58 22.63
CA TYR A 80 -0.70 -8.11 24.00
C TYR A 80 0.35 -6.99 24.10
N ILE A 81 1.23 -6.85 23.10
CA ILE A 81 2.16 -5.71 23.00
C ILE A 81 1.43 -4.36 23.10
N TRP A 82 0.14 -4.34 22.75
CA TRP A 82 -0.71 -3.16 22.79
C TRP A 82 -1.60 -3.04 24.05
N ASP A 83 -1.45 -3.88 25.09
CA ASP A 83 -2.31 -3.89 26.28
C ASP A 83 -2.57 -2.49 26.86
N GLY A 84 -1.50 -1.74 27.15
CA GLY A 84 -1.60 -0.41 27.75
C GLY A 84 -2.31 0.61 26.84
N THR A 85 -1.91 0.68 25.57
CA THR A 85 -2.51 1.59 24.58
C THR A 85 -3.97 1.25 24.29
N TYR A 86 -4.30 -0.04 24.18
CA TYR A 86 -5.66 -0.53 23.99
C TYR A 86 -6.57 -0.06 25.12
N GLN A 87 -6.20 -0.36 26.37
CA GLN A 87 -7.00 0.03 27.54
C GLN A 87 -7.15 1.54 27.65
N TYR A 88 -6.07 2.28 27.37
CA TYR A 88 -6.10 3.74 27.41
C TYR A 88 -7.07 4.32 26.38
N LEU A 89 -6.98 3.91 25.11
CA LEU A 89 -7.81 4.46 24.04
C LEU A 89 -9.29 4.07 24.20
N VAL A 90 -9.59 2.85 24.67
CA VAL A 90 -10.97 2.45 25.02
C VAL A 90 -11.56 3.36 26.09
N LYS A 91 -10.80 3.65 27.16
CA LYS A 91 -11.22 4.59 28.22
C LYS A 91 -11.44 6.01 27.70
N GLN A 92 -10.78 6.40 26.61
CA GLN A 92 -10.94 7.70 25.95
C GLN A 92 -12.11 7.76 24.95
N GLY A 93 -12.89 6.68 24.83
CA GLY A 93 -14.10 6.61 24.00
C GLY A 93 -13.87 6.20 22.55
N PHE A 94 -12.69 5.70 22.20
CA PHE A 94 -12.43 5.13 20.87
C PHE A 94 -12.96 3.71 20.77
N ARG A 95 -13.31 3.29 19.55
CA ARG A 95 -13.59 1.89 19.22
C ARG A 95 -12.28 1.23 18.81
N VAL A 96 -11.67 0.44 19.68
CA VAL A 96 -10.30 -0.04 19.46
C VAL A 96 -10.31 -1.52 19.12
N LEU A 97 -9.73 -1.88 17.99
CA LEU A 97 -9.44 -3.25 17.59
C LEU A 97 -7.95 -3.54 17.80
N ARG A 98 -7.64 -4.68 18.40
CA ARG A 98 -6.32 -5.30 18.34
C ARG A 98 -6.49 -6.77 17.99
N TYR A 99 -5.54 -7.37 17.28
CA TYR A 99 -5.68 -8.74 16.83
C TYR A 99 -4.34 -9.43 16.67
N ASP A 100 -4.35 -10.76 16.83
CA ASP A 100 -3.22 -11.61 16.53
C ASP A 100 -3.16 -11.85 15.01
N MET A 101 -2.07 -11.43 14.39
CA MET A 101 -1.80 -11.78 13.00
C MET A 101 -1.71 -13.29 12.84
N TYR A 102 -2.11 -13.83 11.68
CA TYR A 102 -1.93 -15.24 11.38
C TYR A 102 -0.48 -15.67 11.67
N GLY A 103 -0.34 -16.85 12.28
CA GLY A 103 0.96 -17.35 12.72
C GLY A 103 1.36 -16.97 14.15
N ARG A 104 0.68 -16.01 14.80
CA ARG A 104 1.01 -15.49 16.14
C ARG A 104 -0.13 -15.71 17.12
N GLY A 105 0.22 -15.73 18.40
CA GLY A 105 -0.74 -15.81 19.50
C GLY A 105 -1.75 -16.96 19.31
N TYR A 106 -3.03 -16.63 19.42
CA TYR A 106 -4.16 -17.57 19.34
C TYR A 106 -4.88 -17.57 17.99
N SER A 107 -4.36 -16.83 17.00
CA SER A 107 -4.82 -16.95 15.61
C SER A 107 -4.32 -18.25 14.98
N ASP A 108 -5.04 -18.70 13.95
CA ASP A 108 -4.63 -19.85 13.14
C ASP A 108 -3.22 -19.65 12.57
N ARG A 109 -2.54 -20.79 12.37
CA ARG A 109 -1.23 -20.90 11.72
C ARG A 109 -1.44 -21.63 10.39
N PRO A 110 -2.12 -21.02 9.39
CA PRO A 110 -2.42 -21.68 8.13
C PRO A 110 -1.12 -22.10 7.42
N ASP A 111 -1.16 -23.25 6.74
CA ASP A 111 -0.06 -23.73 5.92
C ASP A 111 -0.06 -23.03 4.56
N VAL A 112 0.36 -21.77 4.57
CA VAL A 112 0.40 -20.87 3.42
C VAL A 112 1.66 -20.02 3.49
N ILE A 113 1.96 -19.32 2.40
CA ILE A 113 3.04 -18.34 2.34
C ILE A 113 2.63 -17.09 3.16
N TYR A 114 3.48 -16.68 4.10
CA TYR A 114 3.26 -15.54 5.00
C TYR A 114 3.76 -14.22 4.39
N ASN A 115 3.17 -13.84 3.25
CA ASN A 115 3.54 -12.65 2.50
C ASN A 115 2.66 -11.42 2.84
N GLN A 116 2.86 -10.32 2.10
CA GLN A 116 2.08 -9.10 2.26
C GLN A 116 0.57 -9.30 2.05
N GLU A 117 0.17 -10.14 1.09
CA GLU A 117 -1.24 -10.39 0.78
C GLU A 117 -1.96 -11.03 1.96
N LEU A 118 -1.33 -11.98 2.65
CA LEU A 118 -1.91 -12.66 3.80
C LEU A 118 -2.34 -11.68 4.90
N TYR A 119 -1.44 -10.80 5.33
CA TYR A 119 -1.74 -9.85 6.42
C TYR A 119 -2.70 -8.74 6.00
N GLN A 120 -2.59 -8.26 4.76
CA GLN A 120 -3.53 -7.26 4.24
C GLN A 120 -4.94 -7.83 4.13
N THR A 121 -5.06 -9.09 3.70
CA THR A 121 -6.35 -9.78 3.60
C THR A 121 -6.95 -9.99 4.99
N GLN A 122 -6.14 -10.40 5.97
CA GLN A 122 -6.61 -10.54 7.36
C GLN A 122 -7.16 -9.22 7.91
N LEU A 123 -6.43 -8.11 7.73
CA LEU A 123 -6.85 -6.79 8.19
C LEU A 123 -8.13 -6.31 7.46
N LEU A 124 -8.22 -6.53 6.14
CA LEU A 124 -9.40 -6.19 5.36
C LEU A 124 -10.62 -7.00 5.80
N ASP A 125 -10.45 -8.30 6.02
CA ASP A 125 -11.51 -9.20 6.48
C ASP A 125 -12.00 -8.80 7.86
N LEU A 126 -11.11 -8.43 8.79
CA LEU A 126 -11.50 -7.91 10.11
C LEU A 126 -12.36 -6.65 9.98
N ILE A 127 -11.95 -5.68 9.15
CA ILE A 127 -12.72 -4.45 8.92
C ILE A 127 -14.12 -4.77 8.39
N LYS A 128 -14.22 -5.68 7.42
CA LYS A 128 -15.49 -6.06 6.78
C LYS A 128 -16.40 -6.87 7.69
N GLN A 129 -15.88 -7.95 8.27
CA GLN A 129 -16.66 -8.93 9.04
C GLN A 129 -17.08 -8.38 10.41
N LEU A 130 -16.29 -7.47 10.99
CA LEU A 130 -16.68 -6.78 12.22
C LEU A 130 -17.50 -5.51 11.94
N HIS A 131 -17.83 -5.24 10.67
CA HIS A 131 -18.60 -4.07 10.23
C HIS A 131 -18.06 -2.74 10.80
N LEU A 132 -16.74 -2.59 10.82
CA LEU A 132 -16.11 -1.41 11.43
C LEU A 132 -16.43 -0.16 10.61
N LYS A 133 -16.77 0.93 11.32
CA LYS A 133 -16.99 2.23 10.70
C LYS A 133 -15.69 2.73 10.07
N THR A 134 -15.72 2.97 8.76
CA THR A 134 -14.62 3.52 7.99
C THR A 134 -14.81 5.02 7.76
N PRO A 135 -13.74 5.80 7.51
CA PRO A 135 -12.33 5.36 7.54
C PRO A 135 -11.80 5.12 8.97
N VAL A 136 -10.92 4.13 9.12
CA VAL A 136 -10.29 3.75 10.40
C VAL A 136 -8.93 4.44 10.57
N SER A 137 -8.47 4.60 11.81
CA SER A 137 -7.07 4.93 12.11
C SER A 137 -6.28 3.64 12.31
N LEU A 138 -5.07 3.56 11.75
CA LEU A 138 -4.19 2.39 11.89
C LEU A 138 -2.96 2.75 12.71
N ALA A 139 -2.60 1.92 13.68
CA ALA A 139 -1.34 2.00 14.41
C ALA A 139 -0.54 0.71 14.24
N GLY A 140 0.73 0.82 13.85
CA GLY A 140 1.60 -0.32 13.64
C GLY A 140 2.94 -0.14 14.35
N VAL A 141 3.36 -1.14 15.12
CA VAL A 141 4.68 -1.17 15.77
C VAL A 141 5.64 -2.05 14.97
N SER A 142 6.88 -1.59 14.74
CA SER A 142 7.91 -2.41 14.10
C SER A 142 7.45 -2.95 12.73
N PHE A 143 7.42 -4.27 12.55
CA PHE A 143 6.86 -4.92 11.36
C PHE A 143 5.38 -4.58 11.11
N GLY A 144 4.57 -4.34 12.15
CA GLY A 144 3.21 -3.83 12.02
C GLY A 144 3.17 -2.49 11.29
N GLY A 145 4.23 -1.68 11.40
CA GLY A 145 4.43 -0.45 10.63
C GLY A 145 4.45 -0.69 9.11
N ALA A 146 5.11 -1.76 8.65
CA ALA A 146 5.10 -2.15 7.24
C ALA A 146 3.71 -2.56 6.76
N ILE A 147 2.97 -3.30 7.59
CA ILE A 147 1.62 -3.75 7.28
C ILE A 147 0.65 -2.57 7.16
N VAL A 148 0.60 -1.67 8.15
CA VAL A 148 -0.31 -0.52 8.09
C VAL A 148 0.06 0.45 6.98
N THR A 149 1.37 0.61 6.68
CA THR A 149 1.86 1.41 5.56
C THR A 149 1.36 0.84 4.23
N ASN A 150 1.66 -0.43 3.96
CA ASN A 150 1.27 -1.08 2.71
C ASN A 150 -0.26 -1.20 2.57
N PHE A 151 -0.98 -1.45 3.67
CA PHE A 151 -2.44 -1.47 3.67
C PHE A 151 -3.02 -0.10 3.33
N THR A 152 -2.48 0.97 3.91
CA THR A 152 -2.91 2.35 3.61
C THR A 152 -2.65 2.72 2.16
N CYS A 153 -1.49 2.34 1.61
CA CYS A 153 -1.18 2.54 0.19
C CYS A 153 -2.16 1.80 -0.74
N LYS A 154 -2.59 0.59 -0.36
CA LYS A 154 -3.51 -0.24 -1.16
C LYS A 154 -4.98 0.19 -1.02
N TYR A 155 -5.38 0.63 0.17
CA TYR A 155 -6.76 0.98 0.52
C TYR A 155 -6.86 2.37 1.17
N PRO A 156 -6.42 3.45 0.49
CA PRO A 156 -6.33 4.77 1.10
C PRO A 156 -7.70 5.32 1.55
N ASN A 157 -8.80 4.91 0.92
CA ASN A 157 -10.15 5.34 1.30
C ASN A 157 -10.66 4.69 2.60
N LEU A 158 -10.06 3.57 3.03
CA LEU A 158 -10.42 2.90 4.28
C LEU A 158 -9.68 3.46 5.49
N VAL A 159 -8.66 4.29 5.28
CA VAL A 159 -7.77 4.77 6.35
C VAL A 159 -7.79 6.30 6.42
N ASN A 160 -7.92 6.88 7.62
CA ASN A 160 -7.85 8.34 7.81
C ASN A 160 -6.51 8.80 8.38
N LYS A 161 -5.96 8.08 9.36
CA LYS A 161 -4.73 8.42 10.08
C LYS A 161 -3.86 7.18 10.24
N VAL A 162 -2.55 7.38 10.21
CA VAL A 162 -1.56 6.32 10.40
C VAL A 162 -0.64 6.70 11.56
N ILE A 163 -0.40 5.75 12.45
CA ILE A 163 0.53 5.87 13.57
C ILE A 163 1.60 4.80 13.38
N LEU A 164 2.85 5.22 13.29
CA LEU A 164 4.01 4.36 13.15
C LEU A 164 4.82 4.44 14.44
N VAL A 165 5.00 3.31 15.12
CA VAL A 165 5.81 3.19 16.34
C VAL A 165 7.03 2.34 16.01
N ASP A 166 8.20 2.96 15.99
CA ASP A 166 9.49 2.29 15.75
C ASP A 166 9.45 1.38 14.50
N PRO A 167 8.91 1.87 13.36
CA PRO A 167 8.53 1.00 12.26
C PRO A 167 9.76 0.43 11.55
N VAL A 168 9.65 -0.81 11.07
CA VAL A 168 10.75 -1.45 10.34
C VAL A 168 11.09 -0.68 9.06
N TYR A 169 12.37 -0.41 8.81
CA TYR A 169 12.79 0.30 7.60
C TYR A 169 13.10 -0.65 6.42
N HIS A 170 13.73 -1.79 6.68
CA HIS A 170 13.96 -2.84 5.69
C HIS A 170 13.55 -4.20 6.26
N PHE A 171 12.81 -4.97 5.48
CA PHE A 171 12.41 -6.32 5.88
C PHE A 171 12.41 -7.23 4.64
N GLY A 172 12.84 -8.47 4.82
CA GLY A 172 13.05 -9.40 3.71
C GLY A 172 13.96 -10.55 4.11
N PRO A 173 14.28 -11.42 3.14
CA PRO A 173 14.94 -12.70 3.40
C PRO A 173 16.29 -12.50 4.09
N SER A 174 16.59 -13.41 5.01
CA SER A 174 17.93 -13.53 5.59
C SER A 174 18.94 -13.99 4.52
N SER A 175 20.22 -13.73 4.74
CA SER A 175 21.30 -14.28 3.91
C SER A 175 21.43 -15.80 4.04
N ALA A 176 21.05 -16.35 5.20
CA ALA A 176 21.02 -17.79 5.40
C ALA A 176 19.93 -18.44 4.54
N PRO A 177 20.11 -19.69 4.07
CA PRO A 177 19.04 -20.45 3.43
C PRO A 177 17.86 -20.69 4.37
N GLU A 178 16.65 -20.73 3.83
CA GLU A 178 15.41 -20.90 4.62
C GLU A 178 15.42 -22.17 5.49
N PHE A 179 15.87 -23.31 4.95
CA PHE A 179 15.94 -24.57 5.69
C PHE A 179 16.89 -24.47 6.91
N TYR A 180 17.94 -23.65 6.81
CA TYR A 180 18.86 -23.42 7.92
C TYR A 180 18.18 -22.57 9.00
N THR A 181 17.47 -21.51 8.63
CA THR A 181 16.71 -20.69 9.58
C THR A 181 15.58 -21.49 10.24
N LEU A 182 14.91 -22.39 9.51
CA LEU A 182 13.96 -23.35 10.10
C LEU A 182 14.63 -24.28 11.11
N PHE A 183 15.84 -24.76 10.81
CA PHE A 183 16.57 -25.59 11.76
C PHE A 183 16.99 -24.80 13.00
N ASP A 184 17.53 -23.60 12.81
CA ASP A 184 17.98 -22.69 13.86
C ASP A 184 16.85 -22.29 14.81
N GLU A 185 15.69 -21.89 14.28
CA GLU A 185 14.50 -21.58 15.07
C GLU A 185 13.97 -22.80 15.84
N ALA A 186 14.23 -24.02 15.36
CA ALA A 186 13.87 -25.23 16.08
C ALA A 186 14.87 -25.55 17.20
N THR A 187 16.17 -25.27 17.02
CA THR A 187 17.20 -25.60 18.03
C THR A 187 17.43 -24.51 19.07
N HIS A 188 17.20 -23.24 18.71
CA HIS A 188 17.48 -22.05 19.52
C HIS A 188 16.22 -21.24 19.85
N GLY A 189 15.06 -21.90 19.92
CA GLY A 189 13.79 -21.24 20.25
C GLY A 189 13.80 -20.52 21.60
N ASP A 190 14.53 -21.03 22.61
CA ASP A 190 14.62 -20.35 23.89
C ASP A 190 15.41 -19.03 23.80
N ASP A 191 16.49 -19.01 23.02
CA ASP A 191 17.28 -17.80 22.78
C ASP A 191 16.43 -16.71 22.11
N ARG A 192 15.54 -17.10 21.19
CA ARG A 192 14.57 -16.17 20.58
C ARG A 192 13.61 -15.58 21.60
N ALA A 193 13.11 -16.39 22.53
CA ALA A 193 12.21 -15.92 23.58
C ALA A 193 12.92 -14.97 24.54
N ASN A 194 14.10 -15.33 25.02
CA ASN A 194 14.90 -14.48 25.91
C ASN A 194 15.35 -13.19 25.20
N GLY A 195 15.66 -13.28 23.91
CA GLY A 195 16.01 -12.15 23.06
C GLY A 195 14.91 -11.09 22.94
N GLN A 196 13.65 -11.41 23.24
CA GLN A 196 12.59 -10.37 23.27
C GLN A 196 12.85 -9.28 24.33
N LEU A 197 13.66 -9.56 25.35
CA LEU A 197 14.02 -8.54 26.35
C LEU A 197 14.96 -7.46 25.79
N THR A 198 15.63 -7.70 24.66
CA THR A 198 16.51 -6.69 24.04
C THR A 198 15.74 -5.54 23.39
N ASP A 199 14.42 -5.70 23.20
CA ASP A 199 13.54 -4.63 22.70
C ASP A 199 13.28 -3.54 23.77
N PHE A 200 13.60 -3.79 25.04
CA PHE A 200 13.43 -2.85 26.14
C PHE A 200 14.75 -2.22 26.56
N LYS A 201 14.69 -0.95 26.95
CA LYS A 201 15.80 -0.28 27.65
C LYS A 201 15.90 -0.76 29.10
N HIS A 202 14.75 -0.98 29.73
CA HIS A 202 14.62 -1.41 31.13
C HIS A 202 13.98 -2.81 31.25
N PRO A 203 14.64 -3.88 30.78
CA PRO A 203 14.05 -5.22 30.72
C PRO A 203 13.69 -5.79 32.09
N GLU A 204 14.31 -5.31 33.17
CA GLU A 204 14.02 -5.72 34.55
C GLU A 204 12.59 -5.37 35.00
N LYS A 205 11.93 -4.43 34.31
CA LYS A 205 10.52 -4.06 34.55
C LYS A 205 9.52 -4.99 33.84
N HIS A 206 10.00 -5.93 33.03
CA HIS A 206 9.19 -6.77 32.14
C HIS A 206 9.41 -8.27 32.40
N THR A 207 9.39 -8.66 33.68
CA THR A 207 9.78 -10.01 34.14
C THR A 207 8.94 -11.16 33.60
N ASP A 208 7.70 -10.91 33.17
CA ASP A 208 6.79 -11.92 32.62
C ASP A 208 6.80 -12.01 31.09
N TRP A 209 7.51 -11.10 30.41
CA TRP A 209 7.49 -10.93 28.96
C TRP A 209 7.90 -12.19 28.19
N VAL A 210 9.02 -12.79 28.61
CA VAL A 210 9.55 -14.01 27.99
C VAL A 210 8.56 -15.17 28.15
N GLN A 211 7.92 -15.30 29.31
CA GLN A 211 6.98 -16.40 29.54
C GLN A 211 5.70 -16.24 28.71
N LYS A 212 5.18 -15.01 28.58
CA LYS A 212 4.08 -14.70 27.65
C LYS A 212 4.45 -15.06 26.22
N TYR A 213 5.69 -14.78 25.80
CA TYR A 213 6.17 -15.13 24.47
C TYR A 213 6.31 -16.63 24.24
N ARG A 214 6.85 -17.39 25.21
CA ARG A 214 7.04 -18.85 25.08
C ARG A 214 5.73 -19.61 24.81
N PHE A 215 4.60 -19.10 25.27
CA PHE A 215 3.31 -19.76 25.09
C PHE A 215 3.00 -20.08 23.61
N GLN A 216 3.13 -19.10 22.71
CA GLN A 216 2.81 -19.31 21.29
C GLN A 216 3.79 -20.26 20.58
N MET A 217 5.02 -20.39 21.11
CA MET A 217 6.08 -21.25 20.56
C MET A 217 5.80 -22.73 20.78
N GLN A 218 4.85 -23.06 21.67
CA GLN A 218 4.45 -24.44 21.92
C GLN A 218 3.57 -25.02 20.81
N TYR A 219 3.01 -24.16 19.95
CA TYR A 219 2.04 -24.55 18.94
C TYR A 219 2.67 -24.68 17.56
N LYS A 220 2.41 -25.82 16.92
CA LYS A 220 2.90 -26.16 15.58
C LYS A 220 2.55 -25.10 14.54
N GLY A 221 3.53 -24.77 13.71
CA GLY A 221 3.42 -23.79 12.64
C GLY A 221 3.84 -22.37 13.03
N PHE A 222 4.17 -22.10 14.29
CA PHE A 222 4.69 -20.79 14.73
C PHE A 222 6.02 -20.48 14.03
N ARG A 223 6.97 -21.42 14.09
CA ARG A 223 8.27 -21.35 13.43
C ARG A 223 8.10 -21.17 11.93
N ASN A 224 7.26 -21.99 11.29
CA ASN A 224 6.99 -21.87 9.86
C ASN A 224 6.45 -20.47 9.53
N ALA A 225 5.52 -19.95 10.33
CA ALA A 225 4.99 -18.61 10.14
C ALA A 225 6.06 -17.53 10.28
N ILE A 226 6.91 -17.59 11.31
CA ILE A 226 8.01 -16.65 11.52
C ILE A 226 9.00 -16.68 10.35
N VAL A 227 9.42 -17.88 9.94
CA VAL A 227 10.40 -18.04 8.86
C VAL A 227 9.79 -17.62 7.53
N SER A 228 8.62 -18.12 7.14
CA SER A 228 7.97 -17.70 5.90
C SER A 228 7.72 -16.19 5.89
N THR A 229 7.33 -15.57 7.01
CA THR A 229 7.23 -14.09 7.07
C THR A 229 8.55 -13.44 6.68
N ARG A 230 9.66 -13.89 7.28
CA ARG A 230 11.00 -13.35 7.03
C ARG A 230 11.40 -13.46 5.56
N TYR A 231 11.12 -14.57 4.90
CA TYR A 231 11.55 -14.80 3.52
C TYR A 231 10.60 -14.25 2.46
N ASP A 232 9.29 -14.27 2.74
CA ASP A 232 8.25 -13.99 1.75
C ASP A 232 7.63 -12.59 1.86
N TYR A 233 7.84 -11.89 2.98
CA TYR A 233 7.46 -10.48 3.10
C TYR A 233 8.65 -9.59 2.77
N LYS A 234 8.65 -8.95 1.60
CA LYS A 234 9.68 -7.99 1.19
C LYS A 234 9.19 -6.57 1.42
N TYR A 235 9.97 -5.76 2.11
CA TYR A 235 9.64 -4.39 2.46
C TYR A 235 10.82 -3.45 2.23
N ASN A 236 10.56 -2.40 1.44
CA ASN A 236 11.49 -1.30 1.21
C ASN A 236 10.89 -0.02 1.81
N GLY A 237 11.39 0.40 2.97
CA GLY A 237 10.88 1.57 3.69
C GLY A 237 10.89 2.83 2.84
N ARG A 238 11.98 3.13 2.12
CA ARG A 238 12.04 4.32 1.27
C ARG A 238 10.90 4.35 0.26
N GLN A 239 10.67 3.25 -0.46
CA GLN A 239 9.60 3.14 -1.46
C GLN A 239 8.21 3.18 -0.81
N SER A 240 7.99 2.40 0.26
CA SER A 240 6.68 2.29 0.91
C SER A 240 6.29 3.58 1.63
N TYR A 241 7.22 4.26 2.31
CA TYR A 241 6.95 5.54 2.96
C TYR A 241 6.79 6.69 1.97
N THR A 242 7.51 6.69 0.84
CA THR A 242 7.21 7.62 -0.27
C THR A 242 5.79 7.38 -0.80
N SER A 243 5.39 6.12 -0.98
CA SER A 243 4.04 5.78 -1.42
C SER A 243 2.97 6.21 -0.40
N LEU A 244 3.25 6.05 0.89
CA LEU A 244 2.38 6.51 1.96
C LEU A 244 2.25 8.04 1.94
N ASN A 245 3.33 8.77 1.71
CA ASN A 245 3.30 10.23 1.61
C ASN A 245 2.37 10.72 0.49
N ASN A 246 2.32 9.99 -0.63
CA ASN A 246 1.43 10.28 -1.77
C ASN A 246 -0.05 10.03 -1.47
N THR A 247 -0.38 9.31 -0.39
CA THR A 247 -1.79 9.17 0.06
C THR A 247 -2.29 10.39 0.83
N HIS A 248 -1.40 11.34 1.14
CA HIS A 248 -1.67 12.57 1.90
C HIS A 248 -2.34 12.33 3.26
N LYS A 249 -2.19 11.13 3.83
CA LYS A 249 -2.71 10.80 5.15
C LYS A 249 -1.89 11.50 6.22
N HIS A 250 -2.57 11.78 7.33
CA HIS A 250 -1.91 12.32 8.51
C HIS A 250 -1.17 11.16 9.18
N VAL A 251 0.12 11.35 9.41
CA VAL A 251 1.01 10.31 9.94
C VAL A 251 1.68 10.82 11.22
N LEU A 252 1.54 10.07 12.31
CA LEU A 252 2.33 10.23 13.53
C LEU A 252 3.46 9.20 13.50
N LEU A 253 4.70 9.65 13.66
CA LEU A 253 5.89 8.82 13.78
C LEU A 253 6.43 8.93 15.21
N ILE A 254 6.39 7.82 15.95
CA ILE A 254 6.92 7.69 17.30
C ILE A 254 8.16 6.80 17.25
N TRP A 255 9.22 7.16 17.97
CA TRP A 255 10.44 6.36 18.01
C TRP A 255 11.18 6.51 19.35
N GLY A 256 11.56 5.41 19.98
CA GLY A 256 12.46 5.40 21.14
C GLY A 256 13.88 5.79 20.74
N LYS A 257 14.49 6.73 21.46
CA LYS A 257 15.84 7.21 21.13
C LYS A 257 16.92 6.16 21.39
N ASP A 258 16.65 5.18 22.26
CA ASP A 258 17.54 4.09 22.62
C ASP A 258 17.21 2.80 21.84
N ASP A 259 16.44 2.87 20.75
CA ASP A 259 16.10 1.70 19.93
C ASP A 259 17.33 1.15 19.21
N HIS A 260 17.67 -0.11 19.53
CA HIS A 260 18.75 -0.87 18.89
C HIS A 260 18.23 -1.98 17.96
N THR A 261 16.93 -2.30 18.02
CA THR A 261 16.28 -3.30 17.16
C THR A 261 15.98 -2.70 15.78
N VAL A 262 15.41 -1.49 15.76
CA VAL A 262 15.35 -0.66 14.56
C VAL A 262 16.01 0.69 14.87
N PRO A 263 17.32 0.83 14.56
CA PRO A 263 18.11 1.98 15.00
C PRO A 263 17.43 3.33 14.76
N PHE A 264 17.39 4.18 15.80
CA PHE A 264 16.72 5.49 15.78
C PHE A 264 17.07 6.37 14.57
N GLN A 265 18.27 6.22 13.99
CA GLN A 265 18.69 6.96 12.79
C GLN A 265 17.81 6.68 11.56
N PHE A 266 17.09 5.56 11.52
CA PHE A 266 16.10 5.30 10.47
C PHE A 266 14.92 6.27 10.53
N SER A 267 14.65 6.92 11.67
CA SER A 267 13.62 7.96 11.77
C SER A 267 13.87 9.13 10.81
N ASP A 268 15.12 9.53 10.60
CA ASP A 268 15.49 10.55 9.61
C ASP A 268 15.28 10.06 8.18
N SER A 269 15.55 8.78 7.92
CA SER A 269 15.29 8.18 6.61
C SER A 269 13.79 8.16 6.29
N VAL A 270 12.92 7.82 7.25
CA VAL A 270 11.46 7.91 7.09
C VAL A 270 11.03 9.35 6.84
N ARG A 271 11.46 10.28 7.69
CA ARG A 271 11.13 11.72 7.60
C ARG A 271 11.60 12.39 6.31
N SER A 272 12.64 11.87 5.68
CA SER A 272 13.15 12.40 4.40
C SER A 272 12.18 12.21 3.22
N VAL A 273 11.28 11.23 3.31
CA VAL A 273 10.33 10.89 2.23
C VAL A 273 8.85 10.94 2.66
N LEU A 274 8.58 10.98 3.97
CA LEU A 274 7.24 11.00 4.53
C LEU A 274 7.06 12.19 5.46
N LYS A 275 6.06 13.01 5.17
CA LYS A 275 5.63 14.09 6.07
C LYS A 275 4.93 13.48 7.28
N VAL A 276 5.48 13.75 8.46
CA VAL A 276 5.00 13.19 9.74
C VAL A 276 4.91 14.26 10.81
N ASP A 277 4.01 14.06 11.78
CA ASP A 277 4.18 14.55 13.14
C ASP A 277 5.18 13.63 13.83
N PHE A 278 6.36 14.12 14.22
CA PHE A 278 7.43 13.28 14.77
C PHE A 278 7.54 13.45 16.28
N PHE A 279 7.48 12.33 16.99
CA PHE A 279 7.57 12.25 18.44
C PHE A 279 8.71 11.31 18.87
N PRO A 280 9.95 11.82 19.01
CA PRO A 280 11.03 11.04 19.59
C PRO A 280 10.84 10.90 21.10
N VAL A 281 11.08 9.71 21.62
CA VAL A 281 10.79 9.35 23.01
C VAL A 281 12.10 9.10 23.76
N ASP A 282 12.40 9.96 24.72
CA ASP A 282 13.50 9.75 25.66
C ASP A 282 13.20 8.59 26.61
N ASP A 283 14.25 7.88 27.00
CA ASP A 283 14.18 6.78 27.95
C ASP A 283 13.27 5.62 27.51
N ALA A 284 13.39 5.26 26.22
CA ALA A 284 12.73 4.13 25.61
C ALA A 284 13.57 3.56 24.46
N ALA A 285 13.58 2.23 24.34
CA ALA A 285 14.12 1.49 23.23
C ALA A 285 13.01 1.19 22.20
N HIS A 286 12.90 -0.05 21.72
CA HIS A 286 12.04 -0.44 20.59
C HIS A 286 10.53 -0.38 20.89
N LEU A 287 10.15 -0.32 22.18
CA LEU A 287 8.75 -0.39 22.63
C LEU A 287 8.35 0.84 23.46
N PRO A 288 8.47 2.08 22.93
CA PRO A 288 8.23 3.29 23.71
C PRO A 288 6.78 3.44 24.18
N HIS A 289 5.82 2.84 23.48
CA HIS A 289 4.42 2.79 23.88
C HIS A 289 4.16 1.93 25.13
N ILE A 290 5.12 1.08 25.51
CA ILE A 290 5.13 0.32 26.77
C ILE A 290 6.00 1.06 27.79
N GLU A 291 7.23 1.41 27.43
CA GLU A 291 8.22 1.97 28.38
C GLU A 291 7.89 3.38 28.86
N GLN A 292 7.28 4.19 27.99
CA GLN A 292 6.87 5.57 28.27
C GLN A 292 5.38 5.75 27.94
N ALA A 293 4.57 4.78 28.38
CA ALA A 293 3.15 4.65 28.02
C ALA A 293 2.35 5.95 28.23
N ASP A 294 2.54 6.67 29.35
CA ASP A 294 1.79 7.91 29.63
C ASP A 294 2.04 8.98 28.56
N LYS A 295 3.30 9.20 28.18
CA LYS A 295 3.69 10.20 27.17
C LYS A 295 3.21 9.78 25.78
N VAL A 296 3.46 8.52 25.41
CA VAL A 296 3.13 8.01 24.08
C VAL A 296 1.62 7.94 23.88
N ASN A 297 0.86 7.41 24.85
CA ASN A 297 -0.59 7.33 24.76
C ASN A 297 -1.24 8.73 24.74
N ALA A 298 -0.71 9.69 25.50
CA ALA A 298 -1.18 11.07 25.44
C ALA A 298 -0.94 11.69 24.04
N LYS A 299 0.24 11.46 23.43
CA LYS A 299 0.53 11.95 22.08
C LYS A 299 -0.33 11.28 21.01
N ILE A 300 -0.56 9.97 21.12
CA ILE A 300 -1.48 9.25 20.23
C ILE A 300 -2.89 9.84 20.35
N LEU A 301 -3.37 10.10 21.57
CA LEU A 301 -4.68 10.68 21.81
C LEU A 301 -4.82 12.08 21.21
N GLU A 302 -3.83 12.95 21.43
CA GLU A 302 -3.75 14.28 20.83
C GLU A 302 -3.85 14.18 19.31
N PHE A 303 -3.02 13.34 18.69
CA PHE A 303 -3.01 13.14 17.26
C PHE A 303 -4.35 12.61 16.72
N LEU A 304 -4.98 11.65 17.41
CA LEU A 304 -6.27 11.10 17.02
C LEU A 304 -7.41 12.13 17.16
N ARG A 305 -7.40 12.96 18.21
CA ARG A 305 -8.43 13.99 18.46
C ARG A 305 -8.25 15.26 17.64
N ASN A 306 -7.05 15.56 17.16
CA ASN A 306 -6.83 16.71 16.29
C ASN A 306 -7.65 16.53 15.01
N VAL A 307 -8.78 17.23 14.96
CA VAL A 307 -9.62 17.37 13.76
C VAL A 307 -8.89 18.35 12.87
N ASP A 308 -8.69 18.00 11.61
CA ASP A 308 -8.28 18.97 10.61
C ASP A 308 -9.37 20.02 10.50
N PHE A 309 -9.22 21.11 11.24
CA PHE A 309 -9.98 22.34 11.05
C PHE A 309 -9.59 22.90 9.68
N VAL A 310 -10.23 22.42 8.63
CA VAL A 310 -10.47 23.25 7.45
C VAL A 310 -11.48 24.30 7.91
N LYS A 311 -10.99 25.41 8.47
CA LYS A 311 -11.81 26.59 8.75
C LYS A 311 -12.43 27.06 7.44
N SER A 312 -13.72 26.81 7.27
CA SER A 312 -14.59 27.53 6.35
C SER A 312 -14.88 28.92 6.93
N ASP A 313 -13.89 29.80 6.98
CA ASP A 313 -14.09 31.18 7.43
C ASP A 313 -13.25 32.14 6.59
N SER A 314 -13.75 32.43 5.39
CA SER A 314 -13.70 33.77 4.79
C SER A 314 -14.49 33.84 3.48
N LEU A 315 -15.81 33.65 3.56
CA LEU A 315 -16.76 34.18 2.57
C LEU A 315 -17.72 35.12 3.29
N LYS A 316 -17.26 36.35 3.54
CA LYS A 316 -18.15 37.50 3.68
C LYS A 316 -17.75 38.54 2.62
N PRO A 317 -18.67 38.96 1.73
CA PRO A 317 -18.36 39.92 0.70
C PRO A 317 -18.34 41.33 1.32
N LYS A 318 -17.17 41.98 1.32
CA LYS A 318 -17.09 43.45 1.41
C LYS A 318 -16.73 43.98 0.03
N ILE A 319 -17.74 44.52 -0.64
CA ILE A 319 -17.60 45.31 -1.85
C ILE A 319 -16.98 46.66 -1.43
N SER A 320 -15.77 46.95 -1.90
CA SER A 320 -15.29 48.32 -2.05
C SER A 320 -14.60 48.43 -3.40
N ILE A 321 -15.22 49.21 -4.29
CA ILE A 321 -14.69 49.51 -5.62
C ILE A 321 -13.49 50.43 -5.46
N GLN A 322 -12.29 49.95 -5.80
CA GLN A 322 -11.19 50.82 -6.20
C GLN A 322 -10.57 50.29 -7.49
N LYS A 323 -10.72 51.09 -8.56
CA LYS A 323 -9.97 50.96 -9.81
C LYS A 323 -8.49 51.14 -9.52
N ARG A 324 -7.63 50.19 -9.93
CA ARG A 324 -6.30 50.48 -10.50
C ARG A 324 -5.63 49.24 -11.12
N THR A 325 -5.38 49.40 -12.41
CA THR A 325 -4.20 49.03 -13.21
C THR A 325 -3.52 47.67 -12.99
N ILE A 326 -3.56 46.87 -14.06
CA ILE A 326 -2.81 45.64 -14.26
C ILE A 326 -1.31 45.95 -14.26
N SER A 327 -0.58 45.43 -13.27
CA SER A 327 0.88 45.22 -13.35
C SER A 327 1.16 43.73 -13.27
N ALA A 328 1.83 43.21 -14.29
CA ALA A 328 2.39 41.88 -14.33
C ALA A 328 3.44 41.74 -13.21
N ASP A 329 3.27 40.75 -12.33
CA ASP A 329 4.34 40.00 -11.66
C ASP A 329 3.73 38.98 -10.70
N PHE A 330 3.39 37.80 -11.23
CA PHE A 330 3.03 36.63 -10.42
C PHE A 330 4.25 35.71 -10.34
N LYS A 331 5.08 35.87 -9.31
CA LYS A 331 6.19 34.95 -9.01
C LYS A 331 5.62 33.67 -8.37
N ILE A 332 5.63 32.59 -9.13
CA ILE A 332 5.43 31.22 -8.62
C ILE A 332 6.64 30.88 -7.74
N GLY A 333 6.42 30.69 -6.45
CA GLY A 333 7.45 30.23 -5.52
C GLY A 333 7.79 28.75 -5.73
N ILE A 334 8.65 28.47 -6.71
CA ILE A 334 9.30 27.16 -6.85
C ILE A 334 10.43 27.11 -5.81
N ARG A 335 10.28 26.30 -4.76
CA ARG A 335 11.44 25.92 -3.92
C ARG A 335 12.23 24.87 -4.68
N ASN A 336 13.54 25.12 -4.82
CA ASN A 336 14.50 24.32 -5.59
C ASN A 336 14.43 22.82 -5.24
N PRO A 337 14.40 21.92 -6.25
CA PRO A 337 14.45 20.47 -6.04
C PRO A 337 15.90 20.01 -5.78
N HIS A 338 16.09 19.13 -4.79
CA HIS A 338 17.34 18.39 -4.62
C HIS A 338 17.43 17.25 -5.65
N PRO A 339 18.63 16.95 -6.20
CA PRO A 339 18.77 16.16 -7.41
C PRO A 339 19.07 14.68 -7.08
N THR A 340 18.09 13.81 -7.27
CA THR A 340 18.30 12.44 -7.76
C THR A 340 17.04 12.00 -8.52
N ASP A 341 17.11 12.12 -9.85
CA ASP A 341 16.26 11.54 -10.90
C ASP A 341 14.80 12.03 -11.07
N ASP A 342 14.54 13.30 -10.74
CA ASP A 342 13.36 14.03 -11.22
C ASP A 342 13.67 14.74 -12.55
N ASP A 343 13.36 14.06 -13.65
CA ASP A 343 13.66 14.58 -14.97
C ASP A 343 12.54 15.42 -15.58
N CYS A 344 11.25 15.28 -15.21
CA CYS A 344 10.22 16.11 -15.84
C CYS A 344 10.26 17.57 -15.32
N VAL A 345 10.25 18.53 -16.24
CA VAL A 345 10.19 19.97 -15.94
C VAL A 345 9.01 20.57 -16.67
N PHE A 346 8.17 21.31 -15.94
CA PHE A 346 7.12 22.12 -16.56
C PHE A 346 7.75 23.31 -17.28
N THR A 347 7.49 23.41 -18.57
CA THR A 347 7.93 24.51 -19.42
C THR A 347 6.71 25.30 -19.85
N ASN A 348 6.68 26.62 -19.64
CA ASN A 348 5.62 27.45 -20.21
C ASN A 348 5.91 27.77 -21.69
N HIS A 349 6.35 26.78 -22.45
CA HIS A 349 6.88 26.96 -23.80
C HIS A 349 5.78 27.34 -24.80
N TYR A 350 4.57 26.80 -24.62
CA TYR A 350 3.42 27.12 -25.45
C TYR A 350 2.28 27.72 -24.62
N SER A 351 1.73 28.84 -25.10
CA SER A 351 0.48 29.39 -24.59
C SER A 351 -0.71 28.44 -24.80
N VAL A 352 -1.82 28.68 -24.11
CA VAL A 352 -3.06 27.91 -24.28
C VAL A 352 -3.50 27.89 -25.76
N ALA A 353 -3.50 29.05 -26.42
CA ALA A 353 -3.92 29.17 -27.81
C ALA A 353 -3.03 28.39 -28.78
N GLU A 354 -1.71 28.38 -28.54
CA GLU A 354 -0.77 27.60 -29.36
C GLU A 354 -0.95 26.09 -29.17
N ARG A 355 -1.17 25.65 -27.93
CA ARG A 355 -1.42 24.24 -27.62
C ARG A 355 -2.71 23.74 -28.27
N LEU A 356 -3.79 24.52 -28.22
CA LEU A 356 -5.07 24.16 -28.83
C LEU A 356 -5.05 24.16 -30.37
N LYS A 357 -4.09 24.86 -31.01
CA LYS A 357 -3.88 24.81 -32.47
C LYS A 357 -3.12 23.56 -32.93
N LYS A 358 -2.48 22.81 -32.03
CA LYS A 358 -1.75 21.58 -32.38
C LYS A 358 -2.72 20.41 -32.59
N TYR A 359 -2.33 19.49 -33.45
CA TYR A 359 -3.04 18.22 -33.62
C TYR A 359 -2.83 17.34 -32.37
N PRO A 360 -3.85 16.62 -31.85
CA PRO A 360 -5.21 16.47 -32.41
C PRO A 360 -6.19 17.59 -32.03
N PHE A 361 -5.89 18.42 -31.04
CA PHE A 361 -6.82 19.40 -30.44
C PHE A 361 -7.46 20.38 -31.43
N SER A 362 -6.73 20.82 -32.45
CA SER A 362 -7.25 21.75 -33.45
C SER A 362 -8.37 21.21 -34.34
N LYS A 363 -8.56 19.88 -34.36
CA LYS A 363 -9.62 19.20 -35.12
C LYS A 363 -10.69 18.57 -34.23
N ALA A 364 -10.44 18.49 -32.92
CA ALA A 364 -11.33 17.80 -32.01
C ALA A 364 -12.54 18.69 -31.71
N LEU A 365 -13.74 18.19 -31.97
CA LEU A 365 -14.96 18.84 -31.49
C LEU A 365 -15.48 18.22 -30.21
N LYS A 366 -15.07 16.97 -29.94
CA LYS A 366 -15.34 16.29 -28.69
C LYS A 366 -14.11 15.50 -28.28
N ILE A 367 -13.72 15.66 -27.03
CA ILE A 367 -12.63 14.92 -26.40
C ILE A 367 -13.21 14.24 -25.17
N VAL A 368 -13.01 12.94 -25.08
CA VAL A 368 -13.48 12.16 -23.94
C VAL A 368 -12.32 11.44 -23.27
N ALA A 369 -12.38 11.32 -21.96
CA ALA A 369 -11.59 10.36 -21.21
C ALA A 369 -12.43 9.09 -21.00
N VAL A 370 -11.83 7.93 -21.18
CA VAL A 370 -12.50 6.63 -20.99
C VAL A 370 -11.65 5.67 -20.19
N SER A 371 -12.31 4.74 -19.52
CA SER A 371 -11.72 3.50 -19.02
C SER A 371 -12.37 2.28 -19.66
N PHE A 372 -11.65 1.18 -19.77
CA PHE A 372 -12.13 -0.04 -20.44
C PHE A 372 -11.45 -1.30 -19.91
N ARG A 373 -12.12 -2.44 -20.06
CA ARG A 373 -11.57 -3.73 -19.63
C ARG A 373 -10.45 -4.18 -20.58
N TYR A 374 -9.28 -4.46 -20.01
CA TYR A 374 -8.23 -5.19 -20.72
C TYR A 374 -8.52 -6.69 -20.64
N MET A 375 -8.84 -7.33 -21.77
CA MET A 375 -8.93 -8.79 -21.86
C MET A 375 -7.71 -9.34 -22.60
N ASP A 376 -6.84 -10.02 -21.84
CA ASP A 376 -5.81 -10.91 -22.41
C ASP A 376 -6.56 -12.12 -23.00
N ARG A 377 -6.25 -12.50 -24.25
CA ARG A 377 -6.83 -13.68 -24.91
C ARG A 377 -6.60 -14.99 -24.15
N ARG A 378 -5.83 -14.98 -23.05
CA ARG A 378 -5.38 -16.15 -22.28
C ARG A 378 -6.04 -16.35 -20.91
N ARG A 379 -6.95 -15.49 -20.45
CA ARG A 379 -7.62 -15.68 -19.13
C ARG A 379 -9.09 -15.30 -19.14
N GLU A 380 -9.96 -16.31 -19.26
CA GLU A 380 -11.35 -16.23 -18.84
C GLU A 380 -11.43 -16.24 -17.31
N TYR A 381 -11.50 -15.06 -16.70
CA TYR A 381 -12.05 -14.93 -15.35
C TYR A 381 -13.01 -13.74 -15.34
N LEU A 382 -14.29 -14.08 -15.50
CA LEU A 382 -15.41 -13.17 -15.37
C LEU A 382 -15.52 -12.70 -13.91
N THR A 383 -15.50 -11.39 -13.71
CA THR A 383 -16.08 -10.76 -12.52
C THR A 383 -17.15 -9.80 -12.99
N ASN A 384 -18.38 -10.07 -12.53
CA ASN A 384 -19.60 -9.29 -12.72
C ASN A 384 -19.49 -7.93 -12.00
N ASP A 385 -18.61 -7.03 -12.46
CA ASP A 385 -18.73 -5.63 -12.06
C ASP A 385 -19.72 -4.96 -13.01
N SER A 386 -20.90 -4.66 -12.48
CA SER A 386 -21.93 -3.86 -13.14
C SER A 386 -21.32 -2.57 -13.68
N VAL A 387 -21.49 -2.33 -14.98
CA VAL A 387 -21.15 -1.05 -15.62
C VAL A 387 -21.82 0.08 -14.83
N LYS A 388 -21.05 1.02 -14.29
CA LYS A 388 -21.61 2.21 -13.66
C LYS A 388 -21.95 3.22 -14.76
N ILE A 389 -23.23 3.31 -15.08
CA ILE A 389 -23.76 4.27 -16.05
C ILE A 389 -24.31 5.45 -15.24
N TYR A 390 -23.70 6.62 -15.38
CA TYR A 390 -24.18 7.85 -14.76
C TYR A 390 -25.17 8.53 -15.72
N ASP A 391 -26.45 8.62 -15.32
CA ASP A 391 -27.50 9.37 -16.01
C ASP A 391 -27.77 10.70 -15.27
N ASP A 392 -26.78 11.58 -15.23
CA ASP A 392 -26.87 12.87 -14.52
C ASP A 392 -26.79 14.09 -15.46
N GLY A 393 -26.83 13.87 -16.78
CA GLY A 393 -26.78 14.94 -17.78
C GLY A 393 -25.42 15.63 -17.93
N ILE A 394 -24.41 15.24 -17.16
CA ILE A 394 -23.01 15.72 -17.24
C ILE A 394 -22.13 14.66 -17.94
N HIS A 395 -22.53 13.39 -17.86
CA HIS A 395 -21.86 12.23 -18.44
C HIS A 395 -22.56 11.78 -19.73
N ALA A 396 -21.80 11.31 -20.73
CA ALA A 396 -22.38 10.90 -22.02
C ALA A 396 -23.17 9.59 -21.86
N LYS A 397 -24.48 9.59 -22.18
CA LYS A 397 -25.31 8.37 -22.20
C LYS A 397 -24.73 7.31 -23.15
N VAL A 398 -24.62 6.08 -22.65
CA VAL A 398 -24.42 4.89 -23.49
C VAL A 398 -25.70 4.67 -24.32
N PRO A 399 -25.62 4.47 -25.65
CA PRO A 399 -26.82 4.21 -26.46
C PRO A 399 -27.60 2.99 -25.96
N ASP A 400 -28.90 3.12 -25.74
CA ASP A 400 -29.77 2.07 -25.17
C ASP A 400 -29.70 0.73 -25.93
N SER A 401 -29.40 0.76 -27.23
CA SER A 401 -29.21 -0.43 -28.07
C SER A 401 -28.02 -1.31 -27.71
N LEU A 402 -27.14 -0.85 -26.81
CA LEU A 402 -25.94 -1.55 -26.36
C LEU A 402 -26.04 -2.09 -24.93
N LEU A 403 -27.10 -1.74 -24.18
CA LEU A 403 -27.32 -2.20 -22.80
C LEU A 403 -27.80 -3.66 -22.70
N HIS A 404 -28.24 -4.23 -23.83
CA HIS A 404 -28.88 -5.55 -23.89
C HIS A 404 -28.05 -6.63 -24.59
N LYS A 405 -26.79 -6.35 -24.99
CA LYS A 405 -25.97 -7.38 -25.63
C LYS A 405 -25.24 -8.23 -24.59
N ASN A 406 -25.42 -9.55 -24.72
CA ASN A 406 -24.75 -10.57 -23.92
C ASN A 406 -23.22 -10.34 -23.98
N PRO A 407 -22.52 -10.20 -22.84
CA PRO A 407 -21.10 -9.85 -22.81
C PRO A 407 -20.18 -10.87 -23.50
N PHE A 408 -20.69 -12.05 -23.89
CA PHE A 408 -19.92 -13.15 -24.48
C PHE A 408 -19.76 -13.12 -26.01
N ASP A 409 -20.39 -12.18 -26.73
CA ASP A 409 -20.42 -12.18 -28.21
C ASP A 409 -19.40 -11.24 -28.89
N ILE A 410 -18.44 -10.70 -28.15
CA ILE A 410 -17.52 -9.66 -28.65
C ILE A 410 -16.13 -10.27 -28.85
N GLN A 411 -15.68 -10.36 -30.11
CA GLN A 411 -14.28 -10.72 -30.41
C GLN A 411 -13.32 -9.66 -29.83
N TYR A 412 -12.49 -10.06 -28.86
CA TYR A 412 -11.60 -9.14 -28.14
C TYR A 412 -10.25 -8.94 -28.85
N GLU A 413 -10.05 -7.74 -29.40
CA GLU A 413 -8.71 -7.20 -29.67
C GLU A 413 -8.10 -6.65 -28.36
N SER A 414 -6.77 -6.62 -28.22
CA SER A 414 -6.13 -6.12 -26.99
C SER A 414 -6.07 -4.59 -27.00
N GLY A 415 -6.81 -3.92 -26.10
CA GLY A 415 -6.81 -2.46 -25.95
C GLY A 415 -8.15 -1.77 -26.23
N LEU A 416 -8.12 -0.48 -26.56
CA LEU A 416 -9.28 0.33 -26.93
C LEU A 416 -9.83 -0.10 -28.31
N HIS A 417 -11.11 -0.43 -28.37
CA HIS A 417 -11.73 -0.94 -29.60
C HIS A 417 -12.33 0.19 -30.44
N VAL A 418 -11.67 0.50 -31.55
CA VAL A 418 -12.17 1.47 -32.55
C VAL A 418 -12.21 0.78 -33.92
N LYS A 419 -13.42 0.52 -34.44
CA LYS A 419 -13.60 -0.12 -35.76
C LYS A 419 -14.29 0.85 -36.72
N ASN A 420 -13.73 1.02 -37.91
CA ASN A 420 -14.24 1.96 -38.92
C ASN A 420 -14.46 3.38 -38.35
N GLN A 421 -13.53 3.87 -37.54
CA GLN A 421 -13.59 5.18 -36.85
C GLN A 421 -14.76 5.31 -35.87
N LYS A 422 -15.34 4.21 -35.40
CA LYS A 422 -16.38 4.20 -34.36
C LYS A 422 -15.84 3.54 -33.11
N LEU A 423 -15.97 4.24 -31.97
CA LEU A 423 -15.66 3.72 -30.65
C LEU A 423 -16.66 2.63 -30.28
N ASN A 424 -16.17 1.47 -29.86
CA ASN A 424 -17.02 0.43 -29.30
C ASN A 424 -17.30 0.73 -27.83
N TYR A 425 -18.54 1.12 -27.52
CA TYR A 425 -18.94 1.47 -26.15
C TYR A 425 -19.12 0.26 -25.23
N SER A 426 -19.29 -0.95 -25.77
CA SER A 426 -19.58 -2.15 -24.98
C SER A 426 -18.43 -2.66 -24.11
N SER A 427 -17.18 -2.27 -24.42
CA SER A 427 -15.99 -2.60 -23.62
C SER A 427 -15.60 -1.53 -22.61
N LEU A 428 -16.28 -0.37 -22.64
CA LEU A 428 -15.99 0.77 -21.78
C LEU A 428 -16.62 0.58 -20.40
N ILE A 429 -15.96 1.13 -19.39
CA ILE A 429 -16.43 1.09 -17.99
C ILE A 429 -16.85 2.49 -17.55
N GLU A 430 -16.02 3.51 -17.81
CA GLU A 430 -16.32 4.91 -17.53
C GLU A 430 -16.05 5.77 -18.77
N ILE A 431 -16.82 6.85 -18.94
CA ILE A 431 -16.70 7.80 -20.03
C ILE A 431 -17.00 9.20 -19.50
N GLN A 432 -16.06 10.12 -19.69
CA GLN A 432 -16.22 11.53 -19.34
C GLN A 432 -15.95 12.44 -20.53
N ASN A 433 -16.85 13.40 -20.77
CA ASN A 433 -16.56 14.52 -21.69
C ASN A 433 -15.64 15.54 -21.00
N LEU A 434 -14.53 15.90 -21.66
CA LEU A 434 -13.62 16.89 -21.11
C LEU A 434 -14.15 18.32 -21.33
N SER A 435 -14.23 19.09 -20.24
CA SER A 435 -14.50 20.52 -20.28
C SER A 435 -13.32 21.31 -20.86
N GLY A 436 -13.55 22.54 -21.31
CA GLY A 436 -12.47 23.42 -21.80
C GLY A 436 -11.29 23.54 -20.83
N LYS A 437 -11.56 23.69 -19.52
CA LYS A 437 -10.51 23.74 -18.49
C LYS A 437 -9.72 22.43 -18.36
N GLN A 438 -10.39 21.28 -18.50
CA GLN A 438 -9.72 19.98 -18.48
C GLN A 438 -8.87 19.78 -19.75
N ILE A 439 -9.36 20.22 -20.92
CA ILE A 439 -8.58 20.19 -22.17
C ILE A 439 -7.34 21.08 -22.04
N GLU A 440 -7.47 22.26 -21.45
CA GLU A 440 -6.32 23.14 -21.19
C GLU A 440 -5.30 22.51 -20.24
N LYS A 441 -5.75 21.83 -19.17
CA LYS A 441 -4.88 21.12 -18.22
C LYS A 441 -4.16 19.96 -18.92
N PHE A 442 -4.89 19.16 -19.69
CA PHE A 442 -4.33 18.03 -20.43
C PHE A 442 -3.30 18.47 -21.47
N THR A 443 -3.65 19.45 -22.31
CA THR A 443 -2.72 19.98 -23.31
C THR A 443 -1.47 20.61 -22.67
N ASN A 444 -1.59 21.18 -21.48
CA ASN A 444 -0.46 21.71 -20.73
C ASN A 444 0.47 20.57 -20.30
N LEU A 445 -0.10 19.46 -19.83
CA LEU A 445 0.68 18.28 -19.50
C LEU A 445 1.43 17.71 -20.71
N ILE A 446 0.78 17.67 -21.88
CA ILE A 446 1.38 17.13 -23.11
C ILE A 446 2.50 18.03 -23.64
N TYR A 447 2.26 19.34 -23.80
CA TYR A 447 3.16 20.21 -24.56
C TYR A 447 4.09 21.08 -23.70
N ASN A 448 3.77 21.25 -22.43
CA ASN A 448 4.47 22.11 -21.49
C ASN A 448 5.15 21.29 -20.37
N THR A 449 5.50 20.04 -20.67
CA THR A 449 6.26 19.15 -19.76
C THR A 449 7.37 18.45 -20.55
N THR A 450 8.63 18.78 -20.26
CA THR A 450 9.84 18.23 -20.92
C THR A 450 10.77 17.56 -19.92
N VAL A 451 11.94 17.06 -20.37
CA VAL A 451 13.00 16.54 -19.48
C VAL A 451 14.11 17.56 -19.18
N ARG A 452 14.69 17.52 -17.98
CA ARG A 452 15.74 18.43 -17.49
C ARG A 452 17.08 18.23 -18.20
N LYS A 453 17.38 17.00 -18.62
CA LYS A 453 18.50 16.64 -19.50
C LYS A 453 17.96 15.74 -20.60
N GLN A 454 18.31 16.06 -21.84
CA GLN A 454 18.00 15.23 -23.01
C GLN A 454 19.05 14.11 -23.07
N THR A 455 19.06 13.23 -22.07
CA THR A 455 19.76 11.96 -22.16
C THR A 455 18.92 11.04 -23.03
N ASP A 456 19.55 10.28 -23.92
CA ASP A 456 18.89 9.24 -24.71
C ASP A 456 18.35 8.16 -23.77
N TYR A 457 17.20 8.44 -23.16
CA TYR A 457 16.40 7.45 -22.48
C TYR A 457 15.84 6.53 -23.56
N ALA A 458 16.55 5.44 -23.80
CA ALA A 458 16.01 4.31 -24.52
C ALA A 458 14.78 3.83 -23.75
N ASP A 459 13.62 3.79 -24.43
CA ASP A 459 12.43 3.10 -23.95
C ASP A 459 12.86 1.70 -23.48
N PRO A 460 12.74 1.38 -22.19
CA PRO A 460 13.43 0.24 -21.60
C PRO A 460 12.85 -1.11 -22.03
N GLY A 461 11.97 -1.15 -23.05
CA GLY A 461 11.66 -2.35 -23.80
C GLY A 461 11.08 -3.45 -22.91
N TYR A 462 9.85 -3.23 -22.42
CA TYR A 462 9.18 -4.19 -21.54
C TYR A 462 7.92 -4.80 -22.18
N THR A 463 7.71 -6.08 -21.87
CA THR A 463 6.80 -7.02 -22.55
C THR A 463 5.34 -6.98 -22.06
N CYS A 464 4.97 -6.00 -21.23
CA CYS A 464 3.62 -5.86 -20.69
C CYS A 464 2.97 -4.59 -21.23
N TYR A 465 1.92 -4.71 -22.04
CA TYR A 465 1.09 -3.58 -22.44
C TYR A 465 -0.39 -3.94 -22.23
N SER A 466 -0.90 -3.54 -21.06
CA SER A 466 -2.26 -3.83 -20.60
C SER A 466 -3.06 -2.56 -20.33
N PRO A 467 -3.30 -1.72 -21.35
CA PRO A 467 -3.95 -0.44 -21.20
C PRO A 467 -5.39 -0.59 -20.72
N ARG A 468 -5.81 0.37 -19.88
CA ARG A 468 -7.18 0.43 -19.34
C ARG A 468 -7.80 1.81 -19.45
N ASN A 469 -7.06 2.80 -19.98
CA ASN A 469 -7.49 4.19 -20.07
C ASN A 469 -7.12 4.78 -21.43
N ALA A 470 -7.98 5.68 -21.93
CA ALA A 470 -7.65 6.44 -23.13
C ALA A 470 -8.30 7.84 -23.16
N ILE A 471 -7.66 8.78 -23.85
CA ILE A 471 -8.28 10.01 -24.32
C ILE A 471 -8.64 9.83 -25.79
N VAL A 472 -9.91 10.01 -26.16
CA VAL A 472 -10.41 9.76 -27.52
C VAL A 472 -10.86 11.06 -28.16
N PHE A 473 -10.43 11.30 -29.41
CA PHE A 473 -10.71 12.53 -30.15
C PHE A 473 -11.70 12.26 -31.28
N PHE A 474 -12.80 13.01 -31.29
CA PHE A 474 -13.86 12.90 -32.29
C PHE A 474 -13.90 14.12 -33.22
N ASP A 475 -14.16 13.85 -34.50
CA ASP A 475 -14.38 14.87 -35.52
C ASP A 475 -15.82 15.42 -35.48
N LYS A 476 -16.13 16.33 -36.41
CA LYS A 476 -17.48 16.93 -36.57
C LYS A 476 -18.60 15.94 -36.89
N ASN A 477 -18.25 14.75 -37.35
CA ASN A 477 -19.21 13.70 -37.70
C ASN A 477 -19.31 12.64 -36.59
N GLY A 478 -18.69 12.87 -35.42
CA GLY A 478 -18.64 11.92 -34.33
C GLY A 478 -17.76 10.69 -34.60
N LYS A 479 -16.84 10.78 -35.57
CA LYS A 479 -15.88 9.71 -35.88
C LYS A 479 -14.59 9.89 -35.08
N VAL A 480 -14.10 8.80 -34.50
CA VAL A 480 -12.79 8.76 -33.84
C VAL A 480 -11.71 8.90 -34.90
N TYR A 481 -10.91 9.97 -34.81
CA TYR A 481 -9.81 10.20 -35.74
C TYR A 481 -8.43 10.14 -35.06
N ASP A 482 -8.37 10.16 -33.73
CA ASP A 482 -7.19 9.76 -32.96
C ASP A 482 -7.58 9.34 -31.53
N TYR A 483 -6.64 8.72 -30.81
CA TYR A 483 -6.72 8.50 -29.37
C TYR A 483 -5.32 8.52 -28.74
N LEU A 484 -5.25 8.72 -27.43
CA LEU A 484 -4.11 8.40 -26.58
C LEU A 484 -4.53 7.31 -25.62
N GLU A 485 -4.11 6.09 -25.89
CA GLU A 485 -4.27 4.94 -25.02
C GLU A 485 -3.09 4.87 -24.06
N VAL A 486 -3.33 4.62 -22.77
CA VAL A 486 -2.28 4.62 -21.74
C VAL A 486 -2.35 3.36 -20.89
N CYS A 487 -1.20 2.73 -20.67
CA CYS A 487 -0.99 1.71 -19.65
C CYS A 487 -0.13 2.30 -18.54
N PHE A 488 -0.74 2.50 -17.38
CA PHE A 488 -0.08 3.12 -16.22
C PHE A 488 0.86 2.15 -15.49
N GLU A 489 0.70 0.85 -15.67
CA GLU A 489 1.54 -0.19 -15.06
C GLU A 489 2.91 -0.29 -15.72
N CYS A 490 2.97 -0.25 -17.06
CA CYS A 490 4.23 -0.28 -17.79
C CYS A 490 4.70 1.11 -18.24
N MET A 491 3.95 2.18 -17.90
CA MET A 491 4.25 3.56 -18.28
C MET A 491 4.47 3.68 -19.79
N HIS A 492 3.52 3.16 -20.58
CA HIS A 492 3.58 3.21 -22.04
C HIS A 492 2.25 3.75 -22.57
N TYR A 493 2.28 4.36 -23.75
CA TYR A 493 1.09 4.80 -24.47
C TYR A 493 1.07 4.33 -25.93
N ARG A 494 -0.11 4.35 -26.55
CA ARG A 494 -0.27 4.21 -28.00
C ARG A 494 -1.19 5.30 -28.52
N THR A 495 -0.93 5.74 -29.73
CA THR A 495 -1.83 6.64 -30.46
C THR A 495 -2.33 5.94 -31.72
N LEU A 496 -3.46 6.40 -32.27
CA LEU A 496 -3.98 5.85 -33.51
C LEU A 496 -3.13 6.33 -34.70
N SER A 497 -2.62 7.56 -34.63
CA SER A 497 -1.74 8.13 -35.64
C SER A 497 -0.38 8.55 -35.08
N ASP A 498 0.62 8.55 -35.95
CA ASP A 498 1.97 9.05 -35.70
C ASP A 498 2.04 10.58 -35.57
N LYS A 499 0.93 11.28 -35.86
CA LYS A 499 0.83 12.75 -35.79
C LYS A 499 0.66 13.26 -34.36
N PHE A 500 0.40 12.37 -33.41
CA PHE A 500 0.24 12.70 -32.01
C PHE A 500 1.18 11.87 -31.14
N SER A 501 1.84 12.53 -30.19
CA SER A 501 2.72 11.92 -29.22
C SER A 501 2.69 12.77 -27.95
N ILE A 502 2.93 12.14 -26.78
CA ILE A 502 3.07 12.86 -25.51
C ILE A 502 4.47 13.47 -25.31
N GLY A 503 5.31 13.44 -26.36
CA GLY A 503 6.67 13.99 -26.37
C GLY A 503 7.67 13.09 -25.63
N THR A 504 8.75 13.69 -25.14
CA THR A 504 9.84 12.97 -24.46
C THR A 504 9.32 12.20 -23.25
N TYR A 505 9.79 10.96 -23.15
CA TYR A 505 9.50 10.05 -22.05
C TYR A 505 10.06 10.63 -20.73
N CYS A 506 9.21 10.67 -19.71
CA CYS A 506 9.65 10.93 -18.34
C CYS A 506 8.63 10.33 -17.36
N ASN A 507 9.12 9.66 -16.32
CA ASN A 507 8.29 8.82 -15.45
C ASN A 507 7.13 9.59 -14.79
N GLN A 508 7.40 10.81 -14.30
CA GLN A 508 6.38 11.61 -13.61
C GLN A 508 5.24 12.07 -14.54
N LYS A 509 5.45 12.12 -15.87
CA LYS A 509 4.39 12.48 -16.83
C LYS A 509 3.25 11.47 -16.82
N TYR A 510 3.53 10.19 -16.61
CA TYR A 510 2.50 9.16 -16.48
C TYR A 510 1.73 9.26 -15.16
N ASP A 511 2.38 9.68 -14.07
CA ASP A 511 1.71 9.94 -12.80
C ASP A 511 0.80 11.18 -12.89
N LEU A 512 1.26 12.23 -13.58
CA LEU A 512 0.44 13.41 -13.87
C LEU A 512 -0.74 13.08 -14.80
N LEU A 513 -0.52 12.22 -15.81
CA LEU A 513 -1.59 11.73 -16.69
C LEU A 513 -2.60 10.92 -15.89
N ARG A 514 -2.14 10.04 -14.99
CA ARG A 514 -3.01 9.25 -14.10
C ARG A 514 -3.89 10.16 -13.25
N GLN A 515 -3.29 11.17 -12.62
CA GLN A 515 -4.05 12.14 -11.83
C GLN A 515 -5.05 12.93 -12.69
N PHE A 516 -4.69 13.25 -13.93
CA PHE A 516 -5.62 13.89 -14.86
C PHE A 516 -6.87 13.03 -15.11
N PHE A 517 -6.73 11.71 -15.32
CA PHE A 517 -7.89 10.82 -15.47
C PHE A 517 -8.77 10.80 -14.21
N ILE A 518 -8.17 10.70 -13.02
CA ILE A 518 -8.90 10.73 -11.74
C ILE A 518 -9.67 12.04 -11.56
N ASP A 519 -9.03 13.18 -11.85
CA ASP A 519 -9.67 14.50 -11.77
C ASP A 519 -10.80 14.69 -12.80
N THR A 520 -10.86 13.84 -13.82
CA THR A 520 -11.95 13.79 -14.79
C THR A 520 -13.04 12.77 -14.40
N GLY A 521 -12.93 12.11 -13.26
CA GLY A 521 -13.91 11.10 -12.82
C GLY A 521 -13.72 9.73 -13.49
N ILE A 522 -12.50 9.44 -13.97
CA ILE A 522 -12.13 8.12 -14.48
C ILE A 522 -11.24 7.42 -13.44
N ASP A 523 -11.81 6.48 -12.69
CA ASP A 523 -11.13 5.78 -11.59
C ASP A 523 -10.63 4.39 -12.02
N TYR A 524 -11.33 3.71 -12.92
CA TYR A 524 -10.95 2.38 -13.36
C TYR A 524 -9.68 2.45 -14.22
N GLY A 525 -8.72 1.58 -13.91
CA GLY A 525 -7.44 1.49 -14.65
C GLY A 525 -6.38 2.49 -14.21
N THR A 526 -6.73 3.51 -13.41
CA THR A 526 -5.76 4.48 -12.87
C THR A 526 -5.12 4.01 -11.56
N ILE A 527 -5.75 3.09 -10.83
CA ILE A 527 -5.28 2.56 -9.54
C ILE A 527 -4.21 1.47 -9.78
N LYS A 528 -3.00 1.62 -9.19
CA LYS A 528 -1.96 0.58 -9.23
C LYS A 528 -2.46 -0.66 -8.47
N LYS A 529 -2.68 -1.77 -9.20
CA LYS A 529 -3.09 -3.06 -8.64
C LYS A 529 -2.02 -3.70 -7.78
#